data_AF-A0A8B6FLV2-F1
#
_entry.id   AF-A0A8B6FLV2-F1
#
_cell.length_a   1.000
_cell.length_b   1.000
_cell.length_c   1.000
_cell.angle_alpha   90.00
_cell.angle_beta   90.00
_cell.angle_gamma   90.00
#
_symmetry.space_group_name_H-M   'P 1'
#
loop_
_entity.id
_entity.type
_entity.pdbx_description
1 polymer ?
#
loop_
_entity_poly.entity_id
_entity_poly.type
_entity_poly.pdbx_seq_one_letter_code
_entity_poly.pdbx_strand_id
1 'polypeptide(L)'
;MAEQPSKLAFKHQCKSAIQKTWTNILVAESVKKSTLKYINTKDLAVGKPHIIWKSLRSMVSEVKMGITKARMLTGTFMTQVIKHKYNIEHSDQICKLCTIYSEDLMHIILDCPALFSTRQIYYNRLKIEVINVIGESKWSELFGNKDAILLLILDCSNFSKYFSVDQQNAITKLSSVLCHQLYLMRLKLLEKTAKVPNKQCGSDTCK
;
A
#
# COMPACT_ATOMS: atom_id res chain seq x y z
N MET A 1 -47.16 -21.48 -18.20
CA MET A 1 -45.96 -22.15 -18.76
C MET A 1 -44.81 -21.15 -18.67
N ALA A 2 -43.67 -21.50 -18.06
CA ALA A 2 -42.53 -20.58 -17.98
C ALA A 2 -41.85 -20.46 -19.34
N GLU A 3 -41.69 -19.24 -19.84
CA GLU A 3 -41.05 -18.96 -21.13
C GLU A 3 -39.55 -19.31 -21.06
N GLN A 4 -39.03 -20.00 -22.08
CA GLN A 4 -37.61 -20.37 -22.13
C GLN A 4 -36.74 -19.12 -22.36
N PRO A 5 -35.63 -18.95 -21.62
CA PRO A 5 -34.75 -17.80 -21.80
C PRO A 5 -34.03 -17.86 -23.15
N SER A 6 -33.78 -16.69 -23.74
CA SER A 6 -32.96 -16.58 -24.95
C SER A 6 -31.51 -17.06 -24.71
N LYS A 7 -30.83 -17.49 -25.77
CA LYS A 7 -29.41 -17.90 -25.70
C LYS A 7 -28.50 -16.82 -25.09
N LEU A 8 -28.79 -15.55 -25.35
CA LEU A 8 -28.03 -14.42 -24.77
C LEU A 8 -28.29 -14.29 -23.26
N ALA A 9 -29.56 -14.38 -22.84
CA ALA A 9 -29.92 -14.35 -21.44
C ALA A 9 -29.28 -15.51 -20.66
N PHE A 10 -29.30 -16.72 -21.23
CA PHE A 10 -28.63 -17.89 -20.65
C PHE A 10 -27.10 -17.67 -20.51
N LYS A 11 -26.43 -17.16 -21.55
CA LYS A 11 -24.99 -16.83 -21.48
C LYS A 11 -24.68 -15.80 -20.39
N HIS A 12 -25.50 -14.75 -20.28
CA HIS A 12 -25.35 -13.74 -19.24
C HIS A 12 -25.53 -14.34 -17.85
N GLN A 13 -26.54 -15.20 -17.67
CA GLN A 13 -26.79 -15.92 -16.43
C GLN A 13 -25.60 -16.82 -16.04
N CYS A 14 -25.08 -17.62 -16.97
CA CYS A 14 -23.89 -18.44 -16.73
C CYS A 14 -22.68 -17.58 -16.34
N LYS A 15 -22.41 -16.48 -17.07
CA LYS A 15 -21.30 -15.57 -16.77
C LYS A 15 -21.44 -14.95 -15.37
N SER A 16 -22.64 -14.49 -15.03
CA SER A 16 -22.94 -13.92 -13.71
C SER A 16 -22.75 -14.94 -12.59
N ALA A 17 -23.24 -16.17 -12.78
CA ALA A 17 -23.07 -17.25 -11.81
C ALA A 17 -21.58 -17.61 -11.60
N ILE A 18 -20.80 -17.70 -12.67
CA ILE A 18 -19.35 -17.93 -12.62
C ILE A 18 -18.66 -16.78 -11.88
N GLN A 19 -18.93 -15.54 -12.26
CA GLN A 19 -18.33 -14.35 -11.63
C GLN A 19 -18.66 -14.26 -10.14
N LYS A 20 -19.92 -14.52 -9.75
CA LYS A 20 -20.36 -14.54 -8.35
C LYS A 20 -19.63 -15.61 -7.57
N THR A 21 -19.54 -16.82 -8.10
CA THR A 21 -18.85 -17.95 -7.46
C THR A 21 -17.38 -17.63 -7.18
N TRP A 22 -16.66 -17.17 -8.21
CA TRP A 22 -15.23 -16.84 -8.06
C TRP A 22 -14.99 -15.60 -7.20
N THR A 23 -15.89 -14.62 -7.22
CA THR A 23 -15.81 -13.46 -6.33
C THR A 23 -15.97 -13.87 -4.87
N ASN A 24 -16.92 -14.77 -4.57
CA ASN A 24 -17.10 -15.29 -3.21
C ASN A 24 -15.86 -16.05 -2.73
N ILE A 25 -15.27 -16.89 -3.58
CA ILE A 25 -14.03 -17.60 -3.27
C ILE A 25 -12.88 -16.61 -3.02
N LEU A 26 -12.72 -15.60 -3.89
CA LEU A 26 -11.69 -14.58 -3.77
C LEU A 26 -11.80 -13.82 -2.44
N VAL A 27 -13.01 -13.38 -2.07
CA VAL A 27 -13.27 -12.70 -0.80
C VAL A 27 -12.96 -13.61 0.38
N ALA A 28 -13.46 -14.85 0.38
CA ALA A 28 -13.23 -15.82 1.45
C ALA A 28 -11.73 -16.11 1.66
N GLU A 29 -10.97 -16.28 0.58
CA GLU A 29 -9.53 -16.48 0.64
C GLU A 29 -8.77 -15.24 1.08
N SER A 30 -9.22 -14.04 0.68
CA SER A 30 -8.57 -12.79 1.08
C SER A 30 -8.63 -12.55 2.59
N VAL A 31 -9.76 -12.87 3.22
CA VAL A 31 -9.97 -12.70 4.67
C VAL A 31 -9.04 -13.61 5.49
N LYS A 32 -8.70 -14.80 4.96
CA LYS A 32 -7.77 -15.73 5.63
C LYS A 32 -6.31 -15.26 5.59
N LYS A 33 -5.96 -14.32 4.69
CA LYS A 33 -4.58 -13.87 4.49
C LYS A 33 -4.31 -12.57 5.25
N SER A 34 -3.55 -12.67 6.34
CA SER A 34 -3.15 -11.51 7.15
C SER A 34 -2.36 -10.46 6.37
N THR A 35 -1.68 -10.84 5.28
CA THR A 35 -0.98 -9.91 4.38
C THR A 35 -1.92 -9.01 3.58
N LEU A 36 -3.20 -9.36 3.48
CA LEU A 36 -4.24 -8.61 2.78
C LEU A 36 -5.11 -7.78 3.75
N LYS A 37 -4.72 -7.64 5.02
CA LYS A 37 -5.53 -6.93 6.03
C LYS A 37 -5.86 -5.46 5.71
N TYR A 38 -5.16 -4.84 4.77
CA TYR A 38 -5.38 -3.46 4.36
C TYR A 38 -6.25 -3.33 3.10
N ILE A 39 -6.58 -4.43 2.41
CA ILE A 39 -7.41 -4.38 1.21
C ILE A 39 -8.88 -4.31 1.58
N ASN A 40 -9.65 -3.45 0.91
CA ASN A 40 -11.10 -3.46 1.03
C ASN A 40 -11.66 -4.70 0.31
N THR A 41 -11.94 -5.75 1.09
CA THR A 41 -12.46 -7.00 0.55
C THR A 41 -13.84 -6.86 -0.09
N LYS A 42 -14.61 -5.81 0.27
CA LYS A 42 -15.93 -5.53 -0.33
C LYS A 42 -15.83 -5.06 -1.78
N ASP A 43 -14.68 -4.49 -2.16
CA ASP A 43 -14.44 -3.98 -3.51
C ASP A 43 -13.80 -5.02 -4.45
N LEU A 44 -13.43 -6.19 -3.92
CA LEU A 44 -12.89 -7.30 -4.70
C LEU A 44 -13.99 -7.92 -5.56
N ALA A 45 -13.80 -7.87 -6.87
CA ALA A 45 -14.68 -8.54 -7.83
C ALA A 45 -13.87 -9.08 -9.01
N VAL A 46 -14.24 -10.26 -9.48
CA VAL A 46 -13.56 -10.89 -10.62
C VAL A 46 -13.76 -10.06 -11.88
N GLY A 47 -12.66 -9.71 -12.55
CA GLY A 47 -12.66 -8.87 -13.74
C GLY A 47 -12.75 -7.36 -13.47
N LYS A 48 -12.84 -6.93 -12.20
CA LYS A 48 -12.77 -5.52 -11.81
C LYS A 48 -11.35 -5.20 -11.30
N PRO A 49 -10.59 -4.33 -11.98
CA PRO A 49 -9.29 -3.92 -11.46
C PRO A 49 -9.45 -3.08 -10.18
N HIS A 50 -8.50 -3.24 -9.26
CA HIS A 50 -8.41 -2.41 -8.05
C HIS A 50 -8.19 -0.93 -8.40
N ILE A 51 -8.60 -0.01 -7.53
CA ILE A 51 -8.53 1.43 -7.79
C ILE A 51 -7.10 1.94 -8.04
N ILE A 52 -6.10 1.29 -7.43
CA ILE A 52 -4.69 1.53 -7.72
C ILE A 52 -4.42 1.52 -9.22
N TRP A 53 -4.96 0.55 -9.95
CA TRP A 53 -4.74 0.42 -11.39
C TRP A 53 -5.63 1.34 -12.22
N LYS A 54 -6.83 1.69 -11.73
CA LYS A 54 -7.75 2.61 -12.41
C LYS A 54 -7.28 4.06 -12.38
N SER A 55 -6.56 4.46 -11.32
CA SER A 55 -6.07 5.84 -11.14
C SER A 55 -4.84 6.20 -11.99
N LEU A 56 -4.25 5.24 -12.69
CA LEU A 56 -2.98 5.41 -13.41
C LEU A 56 -3.22 5.58 -14.90
N ARG A 57 -2.38 6.41 -15.52
CA ARG A 57 -2.23 6.52 -16.97
C ARG A 57 -1.23 5.48 -17.44
N SER A 58 -1.20 5.23 -18.75
CA SER A 58 -0.28 4.28 -19.40
C SER A 58 1.20 4.73 -19.45
N MET A 59 1.64 5.58 -18.50
CA MET A 59 3.02 6.04 -18.39
C MET A 59 3.84 5.10 -17.50
N VAL A 60 5.05 4.76 -17.94
CA VAL A 60 5.95 3.84 -17.21
C VAL A 60 6.21 4.29 -15.76
N SER A 61 6.36 5.59 -15.53
CA SER A 61 6.55 6.16 -14.20
C SER A 61 5.35 5.91 -13.27
N GLU A 62 4.12 6.10 -13.76
CA GLU A 62 2.90 5.87 -12.98
C GLU A 62 2.69 4.37 -12.72
N VAL A 63 3.00 3.50 -13.69
CA VAL A 63 2.96 2.04 -13.50
C VAL A 63 3.92 1.60 -12.37
N LYS A 64 5.14 2.15 -12.32
CA LYS A 64 6.10 1.88 -11.23
C LYS A 64 5.57 2.32 -9.85
N MET A 65 4.87 3.46 -9.78
CA MET A 65 4.22 3.91 -8.55
C MET A 65 3.12 2.92 -8.13
N GLY A 66 2.28 2.51 -9.08
CA GLY A 66 1.23 1.51 -8.89
C GLY A 66 1.77 0.19 -8.36
N ILE A 67 2.83 -0.35 -8.97
CA ILE A 67 3.50 -1.58 -8.53
C ILE A 67 4.00 -1.44 -7.10
N THR A 68 4.64 -0.32 -6.77
CA THR A 68 5.17 -0.08 -5.42
C THR A 68 4.04 -0.11 -4.39
N LYS A 69 2.96 0.63 -4.65
CA LYS A 69 1.80 0.68 -3.76
C LYS A 69 1.09 -0.67 -3.67
N ALA A 70 0.91 -1.37 -4.78
CA ALA A 70 0.30 -2.71 -4.80
C ALA A 70 1.11 -3.72 -3.98
N ARG A 71 2.45 -3.65 -4.03
CA ARG A 71 3.31 -4.48 -3.18
C ARG A 71 3.10 -4.19 -1.69
N MET A 72 3.00 -2.92 -1.31
CA MET A 72 2.73 -2.52 0.07
C MET A 72 1.34 -3.00 0.52
N LEU A 73 0.31 -2.81 -0.31
CA LEU A 73 -1.06 -3.22 -0.03
C LEU A 73 -1.20 -4.75 0.15
N THR A 74 -0.47 -5.53 -0.66
CA THR A 74 -0.56 -7.00 -0.66
C THR A 74 0.41 -7.69 0.30
N GLY A 75 1.21 -6.92 1.05
CA GLY A 75 2.23 -7.46 1.95
C GLY A 75 3.41 -8.13 1.24
N THR A 76 3.63 -7.82 -0.05
CA THR A 76 4.77 -8.33 -0.84
C THR A 76 5.92 -7.32 -0.95
N PHE A 77 5.80 -6.18 -0.27
CA PHE A 77 6.86 -5.19 -0.15
C PHE A 77 7.94 -5.65 0.83
N MET A 78 9.20 -5.71 0.40
CA MET A 78 10.29 -6.35 1.16
C MET A 78 10.85 -5.46 2.29
N THR A 79 10.22 -5.51 3.47
CA THR A 79 10.72 -4.86 4.70
C THR A 79 11.67 -5.75 5.48
N GLN A 80 12.42 -5.21 6.46
CA GLN A 80 13.27 -6.06 7.32
C GLN A 80 12.47 -7.09 8.13
N VAL A 81 11.29 -6.72 8.63
CA VAL A 81 10.39 -7.68 9.30
C VAL A 81 10.03 -8.86 8.39
N ILE A 82 9.74 -8.61 7.10
CA ILE A 82 9.44 -9.67 6.14
C ILE A 82 10.68 -10.51 5.84
N LYS A 83 11.85 -9.88 5.62
CA LYS A 83 13.09 -10.61 5.37
C LYS A 83 13.43 -11.54 6.54
N HIS A 84 13.34 -11.03 7.76
CA HIS A 84 13.61 -11.80 8.98
C HIS A 84 12.61 -12.96 9.13
N LYS A 85 11.31 -12.72 8.96
CA LYS A 85 10.27 -13.75 9.05
C LYS A 85 10.53 -14.95 8.12
N TYR A 86 11.09 -14.71 6.94
CA TYR A 86 11.39 -15.76 5.97
C TYR A 86 12.88 -16.16 5.94
N ASN A 87 13.65 -15.79 6.98
CA ASN A 87 15.08 -16.05 7.10
C ASN A 87 15.89 -15.68 5.85
N ILE A 88 15.53 -14.56 5.20
CA ILE A 88 16.25 -14.03 4.04
C ILE A 88 17.48 -13.27 4.56
N GLU A 89 18.66 -13.64 4.07
CA GLU A 89 19.93 -12.95 4.33
C GLU A 89 20.34 -12.86 5.82
N HIS A 90 19.84 -13.73 6.70
CA HIS A 90 20.04 -13.63 8.16
C HIS A 90 19.74 -12.22 8.72
N SER A 91 18.71 -11.57 8.16
CA SER A 91 18.35 -10.20 8.52
C SER A 91 17.73 -10.12 9.91
N ASP A 92 18.07 -9.05 10.64
CA ASP A 92 17.30 -8.61 11.80
C ASP A 92 15.99 -7.93 11.36
N GLN A 93 15.07 -7.71 12.31
CA GLN A 93 13.82 -6.99 12.03
C GLN A 93 14.00 -5.46 12.07
N ILE A 94 15.16 -4.96 12.48
CA ILE A 94 15.39 -3.56 12.83
C ILE A 94 15.58 -2.73 11.56
N CYS A 95 15.00 -1.53 11.54
CA CYS A 95 15.15 -0.63 10.42
C CYS A 95 16.60 -0.20 10.26
N LYS A 96 17.23 -0.58 9.15
CA LYS A 96 18.61 -0.21 8.81
C LYS A 96 18.82 1.30 8.60
N LEU A 97 17.75 2.09 8.51
CA LEU A 97 17.83 3.54 8.37
C LEU A 97 17.86 4.29 9.70
N CYS A 98 17.00 3.90 10.64
CA CYS A 98 16.93 4.57 11.95
C CYS A 98 17.58 3.78 13.08
N THR A 99 17.80 2.48 12.89
CA THR A 99 18.43 1.55 13.83
C THR A 99 17.74 1.41 15.19
N ILE A 100 16.51 1.93 15.33
CA ILE A 100 15.78 1.98 16.61
C ILE A 100 14.59 1.02 16.64
N TYR A 101 13.77 1.03 15.59
CA TYR A 101 12.49 0.31 15.57
C TYR A 101 12.47 -0.79 14.52
N SER A 102 11.56 -1.75 14.67
CA SER A 102 11.29 -2.77 13.64
C SER A 102 10.81 -2.13 12.33
N GLU A 103 11.33 -2.57 11.19
CA GLU A 103 10.91 -2.07 9.89
C GLU A 103 9.71 -2.84 9.36
N ASP A 104 8.52 -2.40 9.73
CA ASP A 104 7.27 -2.79 9.07
C ASP A 104 6.72 -1.66 8.18
N LEU A 105 5.56 -1.88 7.56
CA LEU A 105 4.94 -0.88 6.69
C LEU A 105 4.49 0.38 7.45
N MET A 106 4.00 0.24 8.69
CA MET A 106 3.60 1.39 9.49
C MET A 106 4.81 2.27 9.80
N HIS A 107 5.92 1.65 10.20
CA HIS A 107 7.17 2.33 10.42
C HIS A 107 7.64 3.07 9.17
N ILE A 108 7.71 2.41 8.02
CA ILE A 108 8.18 3.05 6.77
C ILE A 108 7.26 4.22 6.39
N ILE A 109 5.94 4.03 6.44
CA ILE A 109 4.97 4.99 5.92
C ILE A 109 4.72 6.15 6.89
N LEU A 110 4.74 5.93 8.20
CA LEU A 110 4.29 6.91 9.20
C LEU A 110 5.35 7.34 10.20
N ASP A 111 6.29 6.47 10.60
CA ASP A 111 7.10 6.73 11.80
C ASP A 111 8.60 6.92 11.54
N CYS A 112 9.18 6.30 10.51
CA CYS A 112 10.62 6.27 10.28
C CYS A 112 11.22 7.68 10.26
N PRO A 113 12.10 8.04 11.21
CA PRO A 113 12.67 9.39 11.28
C PRO A 113 13.52 9.74 10.05
N ALA A 114 14.26 8.77 9.52
CA ALA A 114 15.09 8.94 8.33
C ALA A 114 14.28 9.28 7.06
N LEU A 115 12.98 8.98 7.05
CA LEU A 115 12.07 9.28 5.93
C LEU A 115 11.16 10.49 6.20
N PHE A 116 11.32 11.17 7.34
CA PHE A 116 10.40 12.23 7.80
C PHE A 116 10.23 13.35 6.78
N SER A 117 11.33 13.89 6.23
CA SER A 117 11.28 15.02 5.29
C SER A 117 10.51 14.67 4.01
N THR A 118 10.78 13.50 3.44
CA THR A 118 10.06 12.99 2.26
C THR A 118 8.59 12.74 2.60
N ARG A 119 8.32 12.11 3.75
CA ARG A 119 6.95 11.84 4.22
C ARG A 119 6.13 13.13 4.33
N GLN A 120 6.64 14.15 5.01
CA GLN A 120 5.92 15.40 5.24
C GLN A 120 5.47 16.09 3.95
N ILE A 121 6.34 16.16 2.93
CA ILE A 121 6.03 16.81 1.64
C ILE A 121 4.80 16.18 0.98
N TYR A 122 4.78 14.85 0.86
CA TYR A 122 3.71 14.16 0.14
C TYR A 122 2.49 13.89 1.02
N TYR A 123 2.69 13.66 2.32
CA TYR A 123 1.61 13.46 3.29
C TYR A 123 0.76 14.72 3.43
N ASN A 124 1.38 15.91 3.52
CA ASN A 124 0.61 17.16 3.65
C ASN A 124 -0.28 17.41 2.43
N ARG A 125 0.21 17.11 1.23
CA ARG A 125 -0.60 17.19 0.00
C ARG A 125 -1.79 16.24 0.04
N LEU A 126 -1.58 14.99 0.46
CA LEU A 126 -2.64 14.01 0.62
C LEU A 126 -3.66 14.45 1.69
N LYS A 127 -3.19 14.91 2.84
CA LYS A 127 -4.01 15.38 3.95
C LYS A 127 -4.90 16.55 3.53
N ILE A 128 -4.33 17.57 2.86
CA ILE A 128 -5.08 18.71 2.34
C ILE A 128 -6.17 18.26 1.36
N GLU A 129 -5.85 17.37 0.42
CA GLU A 129 -6.83 16.85 -0.55
C GLU A 129 -8.02 16.19 0.16
N VAL A 130 -7.73 15.37 1.18
CA VAL A 130 -8.79 14.67 1.92
C VAL A 130 -9.62 15.66 2.74
N ILE A 131 -8.99 16.62 3.42
CA ILE A 131 -9.69 17.68 4.17
C ILE A 131 -10.58 18.52 3.25
N ASN A 132 -10.14 18.84 2.05
CA ASN A 132 -10.95 19.58 1.09
C ASN A 132 -12.23 18.81 0.70
N VAL A 133 -12.22 17.49 0.80
CA VAL A 133 -13.37 16.63 0.47
C VAL A 133 -14.30 16.44 1.68
N ILE A 134 -13.77 16.16 2.87
CA ILE A 134 -14.58 15.76 4.03
C ILE A 134 -14.64 16.78 5.16
N GLY A 135 -13.81 17.83 5.13
CA GLY A 135 -13.64 18.83 6.17
C GLY A 135 -12.69 18.41 7.31
N GLU A 136 -12.10 19.39 8.00
CA GLU A 136 -11.13 19.18 9.10
C GLU A 136 -11.72 18.40 10.28
N SER A 137 -12.99 18.67 10.62
CA SER A 137 -13.70 17.99 11.71
C SER A 137 -13.80 16.49 11.43
N LYS A 138 -14.24 16.11 10.21
CA LYS A 138 -14.34 14.71 9.82
C LYS A 138 -12.98 14.04 9.67
N TRP A 139 -11.97 14.79 9.19
CA TRP A 139 -10.59 14.31 9.17
C TRP A 139 -10.12 13.89 10.57
N SER A 140 -10.34 14.76 11.56
CA SER A 140 -9.93 14.51 12.94
C SER A 140 -10.65 13.30 13.55
N GLU A 141 -11.95 13.16 13.26
CA GLU A 141 -12.76 12.00 13.69
C GLU A 141 -12.28 10.68 13.07
N LEU A 142 -12.06 10.66 11.74
CA LEU A 142 -11.76 9.41 11.02
C LEU A 142 -10.29 9.01 11.10
N PHE A 143 -9.39 9.99 11.14
CA PHE A 143 -7.94 9.80 10.99
C PHE A 143 -7.16 10.22 12.24
N GLY A 144 -7.82 10.26 13.41
CA GLY A 144 -7.15 10.44 14.70
C GLY A 144 -6.22 9.28 15.09
N ASN A 145 -6.42 8.08 14.51
CA ASN A 145 -5.53 6.93 14.67
C ASN A 145 -4.65 6.71 13.42
N LYS A 146 -3.37 6.39 13.65
CA LYS A 146 -2.40 5.95 12.64
C LYS A 146 -2.87 4.79 11.77
N ASP A 147 -3.61 3.81 12.32
CA ASP A 147 -4.12 2.69 11.52
C ASP A 147 -5.04 3.17 10.39
N ALA A 148 -5.94 4.12 10.68
CA ALA A 148 -6.85 4.68 9.70
C ALA A 148 -6.09 5.49 8.64
N ILE A 149 -5.05 6.22 9.05
CA ILE A 149 -4.16 6.93 8.11
C ILE A 149 -3.42 5.94 7.20
N LEU A 150 -2.87 4.87 7.77
CA LEU A 150 -2.18 3.83 7.00
C LEU A 150 -3.15 3.17 6.00
N LEU A 151 -4.36 2.86 6.44
CA LEU A 151 -5.40 2.28 5.59
C LEU A 151 -5.79 3.24 4.45
N LEU A 152 -5.94 4.54 4.73
CA LEU A 152 -6.21 5.56 3.72
C LEU A 152 -5.09 5.64 2.67
N ILE A 153 -3.83 5.63 3.12
CA ILE A 153 -2.66 5.68 2.23
C ILE A 153 -2.59 4.42 1.35
N LEU A 154 -2.81 3.24 1.93
CA LEU A 154 -2.68 1.97 1.20
C LEU A 154 -3.89 1.67 0.30
N ASP A 155 -5.11 1.95 0.77
CA ASP A 155 -6.36 1.68 0.06
C ASP A 155 -7.51 2.58 0.56
N CYS A 156 -7.72 3.71 -0.13
CA CYS A 156 -8.77 4.65 0.21
C CYS A 156 -10.19 4.12 -0.07
N SER A 157 -10.34 2.99 -0.77
CA SER A 157 -11.67 2.42 -1.06
C SER A 157 -12.39 1.93 0.21
N ASN A 158 -11.63 1.66 1.28
CA ASN A 158 -12.17 1.43 2.63
C ASN A 158 -13.04 2.59 3.15
N PHE A 159 -12.89 3.78 2.55
CA PHE A 159 -13.61 5.00 2.90
C PHE A 159 -14.56 5.45 1.77
N SER A 160 -14.99 4.52 0.90
CA SER A 160 -15.86 4.80 -0.25
C SER A 160 -17.18 5.51 0.09
N LYS A 161 -17.68 5.40 1.32
CA LYS A 161 -18.85 6.18 1.79
C LYS A 161 -18.60 7.69 1.89
N TYR A 162 -17.33 8.12 1.92
CA TYR A 162 -16.95 9.53 2.08
C TYR A 162 -16.39 10.15 0.79
N PHE A 163 -16.11 9.33 -0.22
CA PHE A 163 -15.39 9.76 -1.42
C PHE A 163 -16.13 9.31 -2.68
N SER A 164 -16.41 10.24 -3.58
CA SER A 164 -16.82 9.92 -4.94
C SER A 164 -15.72 9.12 -5.67
N VAL A 165 -16.08 8.45 -6.77
CA VAL A 165 -15.11 7.67 -7.55
C VAL A 165 -13.91 8.53 -8.00
N ASP A 166 -14.17 9.76 -8.42
CA ASP A 166 -13.12 10.69 -8.87
C ASP A 166 -12.22 11.14 -7.71
N GLN A 167 -12.79 11.39 -6.54
CA GLN A 167 -12.04 11.72 -5.33
C GLN A 167 -11.17 10.55 -4.89
N GLN A 168 -11.70 9.32 -4.92
CA GLN A 168 -10.91 8.12 -4.61
C GLN A 168 -9.75 7.95 -5.61
N ASN A 169 -9.96 8.23 -6.90
CA ASN A 169 -8.88 8.18 -7.89
C ASN A 169 -7.80 9.23 -7.60
N ALA A 170 -8.17 10.47 -7.26
CA ALA A 170 -7.24 11.54 -6.92
C ALA A 170 -6.41 11.20 -5.65
N ILE A 171 -7.09 10.77 -4.59
CA ILE A 171 -6.47 10.33 -3.32
C ILE A 171 -5.55 9.13 -3.57
N THR A 172 -5.98 8.15 -4.36
CA THR A 172 -5.17 6.97 -4.73
C THR A 172 -3.92 7.39 -5.48
N LYS A 173 -4.01 8.35 -6.40
CA LYS A 173 -2.86 8.86 -7.14
C LYS A 173 -1.85 9.54 -6.20
N LEU A 174 -2.30 10.45 -5.34
CA LEU A 174 -1.43 11.16 -4.39
C LEU A 174 -0.72 10.19 -3.43
N SER A 175 -1.47 9.24 -2.87
CA SER A 175 -0.91 8.23 -1.98
C SER A 175 0.03 7.26 -2.71
N SER A 176 -0.19 6.97 -4.00
CA SER A 176 0.78 6.20 -4.81
C SER A 176 2.10 6.94 -4.99
N VAL A 177 2.05 8.26 -5.19
CA VAL A 177 3.26 9.10 -5.23
C VAL A 177 3.97 9.05 -3.89
N LEU A 178 3.26 9.24 -2.76
CA LEU A 178 3.84 9.14 -1.42
C LEU A 178 4.57 7.80 -1.21
N CYS A 179 3.89 6.67 -1.44
CA CYS A 179 4.47 5.34 -1.26
C CYS A 179 5.72 5.13 -2.13
N HIS A 180 5.68 5.58 -3.39
CA HIS A 180 6.80 5.43 -4.30
C HIS A 180 8.00 6.29 -3.89
N GLN A 181 7.77 7.52 -3.45
CA GLN A 181 8.84 8.44 -3.05
C GLN A 181 9.51 7.98 -1.75
N LEU A 182 8.74 7.46 -0.79
CA LEU A 182 9.29 6.81 0.39
C LEU A 182 10.16 5.59 0.03
N TYR A 183 9.71 4.77 -0.92
CA TYR A 183 10.50 3.65 -1.42
C TYR A 183 11.82 4.10 -2.07
N LEU A 184 11.79 5.07 -2.98
CA LEU A 184 12.99 5.60 -3.64
C LEU A 184 13.97 6.19 -2.62
N MET A 185 13.47 6.98 -1.66
CA MET A 185 14.32 7.56 -0.62
C MET A 185 14.93 6.47 0.27
N ARG A 186 14.15 5.45 0.65
CA ARG A 186 14.66 4.31 1.40
C ARG A 186 15.80 3.62 0.66
N LEU A 187 15.63 3.31 -0.63
CA LEU A 187 16.71 2.69 -1.41
C LEU A 187 17.97 3.55 -1.45
N LYS A 188 17.81 4.85 -1.73
CA LYS A 188 18.93 5.80 -1.78
C LYS A 188 19.70 5.86 -0.46
N LEU A 189 19.00 5.85 0.68
CA LEU A 189 19.64 5.87 2.00
C LEU A 189 20.32 4.54 2.32
N LEU A 190 19.70 3.40 1.97
CA LEU A 190 20.30 2.08 2.15
C LEU A 190 21.59 1.91 1.32
N GLU A 191 21.60 2.38 0.07
CA GLU A 191 22.80 2.37 -0.77
C GLU A 191 23.94 3.18 -0.17
N LYS A 192 23.63 4.32 0.47
CA LYS A 192 24.63 5.12 1.17
C LYS A 192 25.19 4.40 2.39
N THR A 193 24.33 3.75 3.19
CA THR A 193 24.77 2.99 4.36
C THR A 193 25.63 1.79 3.99
N ALA A 194 25.37 1.15 2.84
CA ALA A 194 26.16 0.02 2.36
C ALA A 194 27.56 0.40 1.85
N LYS A 195 27.75 1.66 1.42
CA LYS A 195 28.99 2.14 0.83
C LYS A 195 30.00 2.69 1.84
N VAL A 196 29.63 2.88 3.11
CA VAL A 196 30.58 3.30 4.15
C VAL A 196 31.45 2.09 4.45
N PRO A 197 32.70 2.02 3.97
CA PRO A 197 33.58 0.91 4.30
C PRO A 197 33.78 0.97 5.81
N ASN A 198 33.66 -0.17 6.48
CA ASN A 198 34.18 -0.30 7.84
C ASN A 198 35.67 0.03 7.75
N LYS A 199 36.03 1.30 7.97
CA LYS A 199 37.39 1.67 8.36
C LYS A 199 37.59 0.97 9.69
N GLN A 200 38.07 -0.27 9.62
CA GLN A 200 38.66 -0.93 10.77
C GLN A 200 39.68 0.06 11.31
N CYS A 201 39.36 0.65 12.46
CA CYS A 201 40.33 1.38 13.24
C CYS A 201 41.39 0.33 13.57
N GLY A 202 42.48 0.33 12.80
CA GLY A 202 43.67 -0.43 13.13
C GLY A 202 44.10 0.02 14.51
N SER A 203 43.81 -0.81 15.51
CA SER A 203 44.40 -0.70 16.83
C SER A 203 45.86 -1.10 16.71
N ASP A 204 46.67 -0.20 16.14
CA ASP A 204 48.13 -0.25 16.24
C ASP A 204 48.51 0.22 17.65
N THR A 205 48.25 -0.66 18.61
CA THR A 205 49.06 -0.76 19.82
C THR A 205 49.61 -2.19 19.87
N CYS A 206 50.55 -2.48 18.98
CA CYS A 206 51.58 -3.46 19.27
C CYS A 206 52.84 -2.67 19.68
N LYS A 207 53.23 -2.89 20.93
CA LYS A 207 54.45 -2.37 21.56
C LYS A 207 55.70 -2.90 20.89
#